data_AF-A0A1E5QRP3-F1
#
_entry.id   AF-A0A1E5QRP3-F1
#
_cell.length_a   1.000
_cell.length_b   1.000
_cell.length_c   1.000
_cell.angle_alpha   90.00
_cell.angle_beta   90.00
_cell.angle_gamma   90.00
#
_symmetry.space_group_name_H-M   'P 1'
#
loop_
_entity.id
_entity.type
_entity.pdbx_description
1 polymer ?
#
loop_
_entity_poly.entity_id
_entity_poly.type
_entity_poly.pdbx_seq_one_letter_code
_entity_poly.pdbx_strand_id
1 'polypeptide(L)' 'MNDELRQEYNLRSLQIRKVGEKRKVGENIVKLDSDVAKVFSTSESVNEALRFLIKITKENQLT' A
#
# COMPACT_ATOMS: atom_id res chain seq x y z
N MET A 1 -42.81 22.08 12.59
CA MET A 1 -41.92 20.90 12.71
C MET A 1 -40.60 21.32 12.09
N ASN A 2 -39.49 21.22 12.83
CA ASN A 2 -38.18 21.59 12.29
C ASN A 2 -37.62 20.39 11.53
N ASP A 3 -37.67 20.44 10.20
CA ASP A 3 -37.14 19.42 9.29
C ASP A 3 -35.61 19.53 9.08
N GLU A 4 -34.91 20.19 10.01
CA GLU A 4 -33.46 20.38 9.90
C GLU A 4 -32.71 19.12 10.34
N LEU A 5 -31.81 18.66 9.46
CA LEU A 5 -30.95 17.51 9.72
C LEU A 5 -29.96 17.82 10.85
N ARG A 6 -29.83 16.92 11.83
CA ARG A 6 -28.84 17.06 12.90
C ARG A 6 -27.41 17.03 12.35
N GLN A 7 -26.51 17.76 13.01
CA GLN A 7 -25.10 17.90 12.58
C GLN A 7 -24.36 16.56 12.44
N GLU A 8 -24.69 15.57 13.27
CA GLU A 8 -24.12 14.20 13.22
C GLU A 8 -24.39 13.46 11.90
N TYR A 9 -25.45 13.84 11.17
CA TYR A 9 -25.80 13.25 9.87
C TYR A 9 -25.23 14.05 8.68
N ASN A 10 -24.33 15.02 8.92
CA ASN A 10 -23.64 15.72 7.84
C ASN A 10 -22.49 14.87 7.29
N LEU A 11 -22.80 14.03 6.30
CA LEU A 11 -21.84 13.09 5.70
C LEU A 11 -20.86 13.75 4.70
N ARG A 12 -20.93 15.08 4.49
CA ARG A 12 -20.13 15.78 3.46
C ARG A 12 -18.62 15.75 3.72
N SER A 13 -18.21 15.58 4.98
CA SER A 13 -16.80 15.50 5.39
C SER A 13 -16.25 14.07 5.45
N LEU A 14 -17.09 13.06 5.24
CA LEU A 14 -16.65 11.67 5.32
C LEU A 14 -15.81 11.27 4.12
N GLN A 15 -14.68 10.62 4.38
CA GLN A 15 -13.87 10.01 3.34
C GLN A 15 -14.57 8.77 2.80
N ILE A 16 -14.92 8.79 1.51
CA ILE A 16 -15.53 7.65 0.83
C ILE A 16 -14.48 6.56 0.68
N ARG A 17 -14.57 5.53 1.52
CA ARG A 17 -13.83 4.28 1.30
C ARG A 17 -14.74 3.32 0.58
N LYS A 18 -14.32 2.86 -0.58
CA LYS A 18 -15.02 1.78 -1.23
C LYS A 18 -14.79 0.51 -0.35
N VAL A 19 -15.84 -0.24 0.04
CA VAL A 19 -15.79 -1.61 0.67
C VAL A 19 -16.51 -2.70 -0.18
N GLY A 20 -15.99 -3.94 -0.27
CA GLY A 20 -16.61 -5.06 -1.05
C GLY A 20 -15.65 -6.13 -1.60
N GLU A 21 -16.13 -7.37 -1.75
CA GLU A 21 -15.37 -8.60 -2.05
C GLU A 21 -14.51 -8.57 -3.32
N LYS A 22 -14.93 -7.81 -4.34
CA LYS A 22 -14.23 -7.75 -5.65
C LYS A 22 -13.21 -6.62 -5.76
N ARG A 23 -12.91 -5.90 -4.69
CA ARG A 23 -11.87 -4.87 -4.75
C ARG A 23 -10.57 -5.34 -4.16
N LYS A 24 -9.53 -5.14 -4.96
CA LYS A 24 -8.13 -5.22 -4.55
C LYS A 24 -7.92 -4.23 -3.41
N VAL A 25 -8.08 -4.70 -2.17
CA VAL A 25 -7.23 -4.24 -1.07
C VAL A 25 -5.84 -4.34 -1.67
N GLY A 26 -5.13 -3.20 -1.80
CA GLY A 26 -3.85 -3.13 -2.52
C GLY A 26 -3.05 -4.39 -2.22
N GLU A 27 -2.78 -5.17 -3.27
CA GLU A 27 -2.22 -6.52 -3.18
C GLU A 27 -1.07 -6.51 -2.16
N ASN A 28 -1.25 -7.19 -1.04
CA ASN A 28 -0.28 -7.44 0.03
C ASN A 28 0.72 -6.29 0.27
N ILE A 29 0.28 -5.25 0.98
CA ILE A 29 1.15 -4.13 1.38
C ILE A 29 2.24 -4.65 2.33
N VAL A 30 3.50 -4.57 1.90
CA VAL A 30 4.67 -4.83 2.74
C VAL A 30 5.13 -3.51 3.35
N LYS A 31 5.15 -3.44 4.69
CA LYS A 31 5.70 -2.28 5.40
C LYS A 31 7.21 -2.41 5.47
N LEU A 32 7.92 -1.40 4.94
CA LEU A 32 9.37 -1.28 5.09
C LEU A 32 9.72 -0.55 6.39
N ASP A 33 10.87 -0.86 6.95
CA ASP A 33 11.43 -0.09 8.06
C ASP A 33 11.90 1.30 7.61
N SER A 34 12.01 2.20 8.59
CA SER A 34 12.23 3.64 8.33
C SER A 34 13.58 3.96 7.69
N ASP A 35 14.59 3.13 7.94
CA ASP A 35 15.91 3.21 7.32
C ASP A 35 15.87 2.74 5.86
N VAL A 36 15.22 1.60 5.60
CA VAL A 36 15.05 1.06 4.24
C VAL A 36 14.22 2.01 3.37
N ALA A 37 13.16 2.58 3.91
CA ALA A 37 12.31 3.55 3.20
C ALA A 37 13.03 4.87 2.87
N LYS A 38 14.08 5.25 3.62
CA LYS A 38 14.92 6.41 3.29
C LYS A 38 15.85 6.14 2.11
N VAL A 39 16.27 4.89 1.94
CA VAL A 39 17.15 4.46 0.85
C VAL A 39 16.34 4.23 -0.44
N PHE A 40 15.16 3.62 -0.32
CA PHE A 40 14.30 3.30 -1.46
C PHE A 40 13.04 4.17 -1.48
N SER A 41 13.09 5.24 -2.27
CA SER A 41 12.01 6.24 -2.36
C SER A 41 10.77 5.77 -3.14
N THR A 42 10.86 4.68 -3.93
CA THR A 42 9.76 4.18 -4.77
C THR A 42 9.64 2.66 -4.66
N SER A 43 8.43 2.14 -4.91
CA SER A 43 8.21 0.69 -4.95
C SER A 43 8.98 0.00 -6.09
N GLU A 44 9.23 0.72 -7.18
CA GLU A 44 10.00 0.23 -8.32
C GLU A 44 11.46 -0.05 -7.94
N SER A 45 12.13 0.89 -7.23
CA SER A 45 13.53 0.70 -6.83
C SER A 45 13.72 -0.43 -5.83
N VAL A 46 12.76 -0.64 -4.92
CA VAL A 46 12.73 -1.82 -4.02
C VAL A 46 12.65 -3.11 -4.83
N ASN A 47 11.72 -3.16 -5.79
CA ASN A 47 11.48 -4.36 -6.58
C ASN A 47 12.68 -4.72 -7.47
N GLU A 48 13.35 -3.73 -8.07
CA GLU A 48 14.57 -3.96 -8.84
C GLU A 48 15.71 -4.50 -7.98
N ALA A 49 15.93 -3.94 -6.80
CA ALA A 49 16.95 -4.41 -5.88
C ALA A 49 16.70 -5.87 -5.43
N LEU A 50 15.46 -6.20 -5.08
CA LEU A 50 15.08 -7.57 -4.70
C LEU A 50 15.23 -8.56 -5.87
N ARG A 51 14.85 -8.16 -7.08
CA ARG A 51 15.06 -8.99 -8.30
C ARG A 51 16.54 -9.23 -8.56
N PHE A 52 17.38 -8.21 -8.39
CA PHE A 52 18.82 -8.34 -8.55
C PHE A 52 19.42 -9.33 -7.52
N LEU A 53 19.00 -9.25 -6.26
CA LEU A 53 19.42 -10.20 -5.23
C LEU A 53 18.98 -11.64 -5.56
N ILE A 54 17.75 -11.82 -6.04
CA ILE A 54 17.26 -13.13 -6.51
C ILE A 54 18.13 -13.67 -7.66
N LYS A 55 18.54 -12.81 -8.60
CA LYS A 55 19.41 -13.21 -9.70
C LYS A 55 20.77 -13.69 -9.19
N ILE A 56 21.44 -12.91 -8.32
CA ILE A 56 22.74 -13.28 -7.75
C ILE A 56 22.66 -14.60 -6.99
N THR A 57 21.65 -14.75 -6.13
CA THR A 57 21.49 -15.96 -5.32
C THR A 57 21.25 -17.21 -6.18
N LYS A 58 20.51 -17.10 -7.29
CA LYS A 58 20.32 -18.21 -8.24
C LYS A 58 21.61 -18.56 -8.98
N GLU A 59 22.36 -17.56 -9.43
CA GLU A 59 23.65 -17.78 -10.10
C GLU A 59 24.66 -18.47 -9.18
N ASN A 60 24.67 -18.09 -7.90
CA ASN A 60 25.56 -18.67 -6.90
C ASN A 60 25.16 -20.08 -6.42
N GLN A 61 23.91 -20.51 -6.66
CA GLN A 61 23.44 -21.89 -6.37
C GLN A 61 23.75 -22.88 -7.50
N LEU A 62 24.15 -22.40 -8.68
CA LEU A 62 24.51 -23.22 -9.84
C LEU A 62 26.03 -23.51 -9.91
N THR A 63 26.80 -23.02 -8.94
CA THR A 63 28.21 -23.32 -8.68
C THR A 63 28.36 -24.12 -7.40
#